data_AF-A0A5R9BHD6-F1
#
_entry.id   AF-A0A5R9BHD6-F1
#
_cell.length_a   1.000
_cell.length_b   1.000
_cell.length_c   1.000
_cell.angle_alpha   90.00
_cell.angle_beta   90.00
_cell.angle_gamma   90.00
#
_symmetry.space_group_name_H-M   'P 1'
#
loop_
_entity.id
_entity.type
_entity.pdbx_description
1 polymer ?
#
loop_
_entity_poly.entity_id
_entity_poly.type
_entity_poly.pdbx_seq_one_letter_code
_entity_poly.pdbx_strand_id
1 'polypeptide(L)'
;MTNPPQDNNPQWGANPEGAPQSGGDNPYADQSPSKFGTEAYHPNAYGGPVEQPDKFRKLKLFTLVSLAIFLFNQVVSFVMISSAEYRNEMINDLEQQMSATGQAFDRDQLETYVDAVVGVSVAIALIGVAIYLLVFFGLRANKNWARIVGIVFAMLGAVVSVGGFVFGGASDIITVVVTLLWVGVNIYWLVLAFSPDVGRYLREVRS
;
A
#
# COMPACT_ATOMS: atom_id res chain seq x y z
N MET A 1 44.25 68.83 -43.35
CA MET A 1 43.96 67.37 -43.32
C MET A 1 43.89 66.98 -41.85
N THR A 2 42.69 66.83 -41.31
CA THR A 2 42.42 66.50 -39.91
C THR A 2 41.53 65.27 -39.88
N ASN A 3 42.01 64.22 -39.21
CA ASN A 3 41.42 62.90 -39.11
C ASN A 3 40.34 62.90 -38.00
N PRO A 4 39.12 62.35 -38.20
CA PRO A 4 38.18 62.12 -37.12
C PRO A 4 38.40 60.78 -36.38
N PRO A 5 37.92 60.62 -35.13
CA PRO A 5 38.24 59.49 -34.26
C PRO A 5 37.51 58.19 -34.64
N GLN A 6 38.19 57.06 -34.43
CA GLN A 6 37.63 55.70 -34.52
C GLN A 6 36.83 55.36 -33.25
N ASP A 7 35.53 55.11 -33.40
CA ASP A 7 34.69 54.52 -32.37
C ASP A 7 34.87 53.00 -32.32
N ASN A 8 35.04 52.49 -31.10
CA ASN A 8 35.47 51.13 -30.79
C ASN A 8 34.35 50.35 -30.08
N ASN A 9 33.61 49.52 -30.84
CA ASN A 9 32.90 48.26 -30.49
C ASN A 9 31.83 48.28 -29.34
N PRO A 10 30.90 47.29 -29.17
CA PRO A 10 31.02 45.86 -29.49
C PRO A 10 29.94 45.26 -30.39
N GLN A 11 30.44 44.48 -31.35
CA GLN A 11 29.76 43.52 -32.20
C GLN A 11 29.02 42.44 -31.39
N TRP A 12 27.69 42.41 -31.51
CA TRP A 12 26.84 41.35 -30.95
C TRP A 12 27.21 40.00 -31.59
N GLY A 13 27.71 39.08 -30.76
CA GLY A 13 28.13 37.75 -31.16
C GLY A 13 26.95 36.89 -31.62
N ALA A 14 27.08 36.41 -32.85
CA ALA A 14 26.20 35.43 -33.48
C ALA A 14 26.24 34.09 -32.74
N ASN A 15 25.07 33.47 -32.61
CA ASN A 15 24.86 32.14 -32.08
C ASN A 15 25.22 31.10 -33.16
N PRO A 16 26.17 30.16 -32.97
CA PRO A 16 26.38 29.08 -33.93
C PRO A 16 25.46 27.90 -33.61
N GLU A 17 24.59 27.59 -34.55
CA GLU A 17 23.74 26.40 -34.58
C GLU A 17 24.57 25.11 -34.78
N GLY A 18 24.24 24.09 -33.99
CA GLY A 18 24.26 22.67 -34.39
C GLY A 18 25.59 21.93 -34.41
N ALA A 19 25.89 21.18 -33.34
CA ALA A 19 26.75 19.99 -33.42
C ALA A 19 26.21 18.88 -32.47
N PRO A 20 26.12 17.60 -32.91
CA PRO A 20 25.69 16.51 -32.06
C PRO A 20 26.86 16.07 -31.16
N GLN A 21 26.78 16.34 -29.86
CA GLN A 21 27.86 16.00 -28.92
C GLN A 21 27.63 14.60 -28.32
N SER A 22 28.50 13.68 -28.73
CA SER A 22 28.63 12.31 -28.22
C SER A 22 28.93 12.29 -26.72
N GLY A 23 28.34 11.31 -26.03
CA GLY A 23 28.51 11.09 -24.59
C GLY A 23 29.98 11.00 -24.18
N GLY A 24 30.36 11.86 -23.24
CA GLY A 24 31.61 11.81 -22.50
C GLY A 24 31.36 12.36 -21.10
N ASP A 25 31.59 11.53 -20.09
CA ASP A 25 31.67 11.95 -18.69
C ASP A 25 32.75 13.02 -18.54
N ASN A 26 32.36 14.23 -18.14
CA ASN A 26 33.28 15.34 -17.94
C ASN A 26 33.41 15.63 -16.43
N PRO A 27 34.52 15.22 -15.78
CA PRO A 27 34.64 15.19 -14.32
C PRO A 27 35.03 16.53 -13.65
N TYR A 28 34.91 17.66 -14.35
CA TYR A 28 35.21 19.00 -13.83
C TYR A 28 34.09 20.00 -14.15
N ALA A 29 32.91 19.78 -13.58
CA ALA A 29 31.88 20.81 -13.48
C ALA A 29 32.08 21.56 -12.15
N ASP A 30 33.08 22.44 -12.13
CA ASP A 30 33.37 23.29 -10.98
C ASP A 30 32.23 24.31 -10.79
N GLN A 31 31.78 24.47 -9.54
CA GLN A 31 30.61 25.25 -9.15
C GLN A 31 30.84 26.74 -9.37
N SER A 32 30.45 27.27 -10.53
CA SER A 32 30.37 28.71 -10.73
C SER A 32 29.09 29.26 -10.07
N PRO A 33 29.17 30.21 -9.11
CA PRO A 33 27.99 30.82 -8.51
C PRO A 33 27.20 31.58 -9.57
N SER A 34 25.87 31.44 -9.57
CA SER A 34 25.03 32.16 -10.52
C SER A 34 25.00 33.66 -10.20
N LYS A 35 25.34 34.48 -11.19
CA LYS A 35 25.37 35.94 -11.08
C LYS A 35 24.01 36.58 -10.74
N PHE A 36 22.91 35.84 -10.93
CA PHE A 36 21.54 36.31 -10.73
C PHE A 36 20.76 35.56 -9.63
N GLY A 37 21.45 34.81 -8.76
CA GLY A 37 20.81 34.10 -7.63
C GLY A 37 19.87 32.96 -8.04
N THR A 38 19.85 32.58 -9.32
CA THR A 38 19.11 31.42 -9.82
C THR A 38 19.97 30.18 -9.67
N GLU A 39 19.46 29.09 -9.09
CA GLU A 39 20.18 27.82 -9.09
C GLU A 39 20.63 27.45 -10.51
N ALA A 40 21.84 26.89 -10.63
CA ALA A 40 22.38 26.51 -11.94
C ALA A 40 21.43 25.54 -12.63
N TYR A 41 21.10 25.78 -13.90
CA TYR A 41 20.25 24.87 -14.65
C TYR A 41 20.98 23.54 -14.83
N HIS A 42 20.51 22.50 -14.13
CA HIS A 42 20.99 21.14 -14.27
C HIS A 42 20.09 20.41 -15.28
N PRO A 43 20.49 20.25 -16.56
CA PRO A 43 19.68 19.57 -17.57
C PRO A 43 19.36 18.10 -17.23
N ASN A 44 20.12 17.49 -16.31
CA ASN A 44 19.86 16.14 -15.81
C ASN A 44 19.11 16.11 -14.46
N ALA A 45 18.73 17.26 -13.89
CA ALA A 45 17.93 17.32 -12.66
C ALA A 45 16.47 16.91 -12.90
N TYR A 46 16.03 16.92 -14.15
CA TYR A 46 14.71 16.43 -14.56
C TYR A 46 14.88 15.31 -15.59
N GLY A 47 14.52 14.07 -15.20
CA GLY A 47 14.49 12.91 -16.11
C GLY A 47 15.41 11.73 -15.77
N GLY A 48 16.20 11.81 -14.68
CA GLY A 48 16.98 10.67 -14.18
C GLY A 48 16.09 9.60 -13.50
N PRO A 49 16.56 8.34 -13.36
CA PRO A 49 15.83 7.32 -12.60
C PRO A 49 15.57 7.81 -11.17
N VAL A 50 14.30 8.00 -10.81
CA VAL A 50 13.92 8.40 -9.45
C VAL A 50 14.27 7.26 -8.50
N GLU A 51 15.19 7.52 -7.57
CA GLU A 51 15.58 6.52 -6.57
C GLU A 51 14.38 6.15 -5.69
N GLN A 52 14.18 4.85 -5.50
CA GLN A 52 13.08 4.35 -4.70
C GLN A 52 13.34 4.60 -3.20
N PRO A 53 12.46 5.36 -2.51
CA PRO A 53 12.66 5.63 -1.10
C PRO A 53 12.44 4.37 -0.26
N ASP A 54 13.20 4.24 0.83
CA ASP A 54 13.11 3.11 1.76
C ASP A 54 11.70 2.86 2.29
N LYS A 55 10.94 3.93 2.54
CA LYS A 55 9.55 3.83 3.00
C LYS A 55 8.65 3.14 1.98
N PHE A 56 8.89 3.33 0.69
CA PHE A 56 8.12 2.66 -0.36
C PHE A 56 8.52 1.18 -0.50
N ARG A 57 9.81 0.86 -0.33
CA ARG A 57 10.27 -0.53 -0.23
C ARG A 57 9.64 -1.25 0.96
N LYS A 58 9.63 -0.60 2.14
CA LYS A 58 8.94 -1.10 3.34
C LYS A 58 7.45 -1.24 3.11
N LEU A 59 6.79 -0.30 2.43
CA LEU A 59 5.35 -0.40 2.15
C LEU A 59 5.00 -1.69 1.40
N LYS A 60 5.76 -2.02 0.34
CA LYS A 60 5.58 -3.27 -0.41
C LYS A 60 5.82 -4.51 0.47
N LEU A 61 6.88 -4.49 1.28
CA LEU A 61 7.21 -5.59 2.20
C LEU A 61 6.08 -5.80 3.21
N PHE A 62 5.61 -4.73 3.84
CA PHE A 62 4.56 -4.80 4.84
C PHE A 62 3.20 -5.18 4.24
N THR A 63 2.93 -4.90 2.96
CA THR A 63 1.78 -5.50 2.26
C THR A 63 1.84 -7.03 2.26
N LEU A 64 3.02 -7.59 1.98
CA LEU A 64 3.22 -9.05 1.97
C LEU A 64 3.20 -9.64 3.38
N VAL A 65 3.77 -8.94 4.37
CA VAL A 65 3.71 -9.36 5.78
C VAL A 65 2.26 -9.38 6.26
N SER A 66 1.47 -8.33 5.98
CA SER A 66 0.04 -8.32 6.30
C SER A 66 -0.72 -9.45 5.62
N LEU A 67 -0.43 -9.73 4.35
CA LEU A 67 -1.01 -10.86 3.63
C LEU A 67 -0.64 -12.21 4.26
N ALA A 68 0.62 -12.40 4.65
CA ALA A 68 1.08 -13.64 5.29
C ALA A 68 0.37 -13.89 6.63
N ILE A 69 0.27 -12.86 7.47
CA ILE A 69 -0.45 -12.95 8.76
C ILE A 69 -1.95 -13.16 8.51
N PHE A 70 -2.53 -12.49 7.51
CA PHE A 70 -3.92 -12.70 7.12
C PHE A 70 -4.16 -14.16 6.71
N LEU A 71 -3.35 -14.71 5.81
CA LEU A 71 -3.46 -16.10 5.36
C LEU A 71 -3.28 -17.09 6.51
N PHE A 72 -2.31 -16.84 7.41
CA PHE A 72 -2.13 -17.65 8.60
C PHE A 72 -3.40 -17.67 9.46
N ASN A 73 -4.01 -16.52 9.72
CA ASN A 73 -5.30 -16.45 10.42
C ASN A 73 -6.38 -17.23 9.69
N GLN A 74 -6.51 -17.06 8.37
CA GLN A 74 -7.53 -17.78 7.59
C GLN A 74 -7.34 -19.29 7.66
N VAL A 75 -6.10 -19.78 7.61
CA VAL A 75 -5.81 -21.22 7.73
C VAL A 75 -6.16 -21.72 9.13
N VAL A 76 -5.79 -21.00 10.19
CA VAL A 76 -6.13 -21.38 11.56
C VAL A 76 -7.65 -21.41 11.75
N SER A 77 -8.36 -20.35 11.35
CA SER A 77 -9.82 -20.28 11.42
C SER A 77 -10.48 -21.40 10.61
N PHE A 78 -9.96 -21.71 9.41
CA PHE A 78 -10.49 -22.78 8.57
C PHE A 78 -10.29 -24.18 9.21
N VAL A 79 -9.14 -24.43 9.82
CA VAL A 79 -8.89 -25.69 10.55
C VAL A 79 -9.81 -25.81 11.76
N MET A 80 -10.02 -24.72 12.50
CA MET A 80 -10.96 -24.72 13.64
C MET A 80 -12.40 -24.99 13.18
N ILE A 81 -12.89 -24.24 12.18
CA ILE A 81 -14.28 -24.34 11.72
C ILE A 81 -14.60 -25.63 10.96
N SER A 82 -13.58 -26.33 10.46
CA SER A 82 -13.75 -27.65 9.85
C SER A 82 -13.77 -28.80 10.86
N SER A 83 -13.42 -28.54 12.13
CA SER A 83 -13.50 -29.54 13.19
C SER A 83 -14.96 -29.83 13.56
N ALA A 84 -15.27 -31.11 13.79
CA ALA A 84 -16.63 -31.53 14.16
C ALA A 84 -17.08 -30.94 15.50
N GLU A 85 -16.14 -30.78 16.45
CA GLU A 85 -16.43 -30.23 17.77
C GLU A 85 -16.85 -28.77 17.70
N TYR A 86 -16.08 -27.93 17.01
CA TYR A 86 -16.40 -26.52 16.84
C TYR A 86 -17.69 -26.32 16.04
N ARG A 87 -17.95 -27.14 15.01
CA ARG A 87 -19.20 -27.08 14.25
C ARG A 87 -20.41 -27.41 15.11
N ASN A 88 -20.31 -28.44 15.95
CA ASN A 88 -21.39 -28.81 16.87
C ASN A 88 -21.64 -27.71 17.91
N GLU A 89 -20.57 -27.09 18.43
CA GLU A 89 -20.68 -25.94 19.34
C GLU A 89 -21.42 -24.78 18.66
N MET A 90 -21.03 -24.40 17.43
CA MET A 90 -21.73 -23.36 16.67
C MET A 90 -23.22 -23.67 16.45
N ILE A 91 -23.56 -24.92 16.16
CA ILE A 91 -24.96 -25.35 15.97
C ILE A 91 -25.74 -25.23 17.28
N ASN A 92 -25.16 -25.72 18.40
CA ASN A 92 -25.79 -25.65 19.71
C ASN A 92 -26.02 -24.19 20.15
N ASP A 93 -25.03 -23.32 19.92
CA ASP A 93 -25.14 -21.88 20.23
C ASP A 93 -26.23 -21.20 19.40
N LEU A 94 -26.32 -21.56 18.11
CA LEU A 94 -27.36 -21.04 17.23
C LEU A 94 -28.75 -21.57 17.62
N GLU A 95 -28.87 -22.85 17.96
CA GLU A 95 -30.09 -23.45 18.47
C GLU A 95 -30.57 -22.76 19.75
N GLN A 96 -29.65 -22.46 20.67
CA GLN A 96 -29.94 -21.75 21.90
C GLN A 96 -30.42 -20.32 21.62
N GLN A 97 -29.77 -19.59 20.71
CA GLN A 97 -30.18 -18.24 20.32
C GLN A 97 -31.56 -18.21 19.66
N MET A 98 -31.83 -19.16 18.76
CA MET A 98 -33.13 -19.27 18.07
C MET A 98 -34.25 -19.68 19.01
N SER A 99 -33.97 -20.62 19.92
CA SER A 99 -34.93 -21.03 20.95
C SER A 99 -35.28 -19.86 21.89
N ALA A 100 -34.31 -18.99 22.19
CA ALA A 100 -34.53 -17.79 22.99
C ALA A 100 -35.42 -16.74 22.28
N THR A 101 -35.48 -16.75 20.95
CA THR A 101 -36.39 -15.89 20.16
C THR A 101 -37.74 -16.58 19.85
N GLY A 102 -37.97 -17.79 20.37
CA GLY A 102 -39.19 -18.56 20.17
C GLY A 102 -39.28 -19.27 18.82
N GLN A 103 -38.17 -19.33 18.07
CA GLN A 103 -38.09 -20.07 16.82
C GLN A 103 -37.49 -21.46 17.05
N ALA A 104 -38.21 -22.50 16.64
CA ALA A 104 -37.69 -23.86 16.59
C ALA A 104 -37.21 -24.15 15.16
N PHE A 105 -35.95 -24.53 15.02
CA PHE A 105 -35.37 -25.01 13.78
C PHE A 105 -34.91 -26.45 13.99
N ASP A 106 -35.11 -27.29 12.98
CA ASP A 106 -34.55 -28.63 13.01
C ASP A 106 -33.03 -28.55 12.84
N ARG A 107 -32.31 -29.52 13.40
CA ARG A 107 -30.84 -29.56 13.36
C ARG A 107 -30.30 -29.49 11.93
N ASP A 108 -30.93 -30.18 10.98
CA ASP A 108 -30.54 -30.17 9.57
C ASP A 108 -30.59 -28.75 8.94
N GLN A 109 -31.53 -27.91 9.40
CA GLN A 109 -31.64 -26.52 8.95
C GLN A 109 -30.52 -25.66 9.52
N LEU A 110 -30.17 -25.88 10.79
CA LEU A 110 -29.05 -25.20 11.45
C LEU A 110 -27.71 -25.59 10.82
N GLU A 111 -27.52 -26.87 10.49
CA GLU A 111 -26.34 -27.36 9.77
C GLU A 111 -26.20 -26.69 8.41
N THR A 112 -27.29 -26.64 7.63
CA THR A 112 -27.32 -25.95 6.34
C THR A 112 -26.97 -24.46 6.47
N TYR A 113 -27.47 -23.80 7.51
CA TYR A 113 -27.16 -22.40 7.79
C TYR A 113 -25.68 -22.20 8.13
N VAL A 114 -25.11 -23.03 9.01
CA VAL A 114 -23.69 -22.97 9.37
C VAL A 114 -22.83 -23.18 8.13
N ASP A 115 -23.15 -24.16 7.27
CA ASP A 115 -22.42 -24.36 6.02
C ASP A 115 -22.48 -23.16 5.07
N ALA A 116 -23.64 -22.49 4.98
CA ALA A 116 -23.76 -21.25 4.22
C ALA A 116 -22.88 -20.13 4.79
N VAL A 117 -22.86 -19.97 6.13
CA VAL A 117 -22.01 -18.98 6.81
C VAL A 117 -20.53 -19.27 6.58
N VAL A 118 -20.12 -20.55 6.68
CA VAL A 118 -18.74 -20.98 6.38
C VAL A 118 -18.40 -20.68 4.91
N GLY A 119 -19.28 -21.02 3.97
CA GLY A 119 -19.07 -20.76 2.55
C GLY A 119 -18.90 -19.28 2.23
N VAL A 120 -19.75 -18.41 2.81
CA VAL A 120 -19.63 -16.95 2.69
C VAL A 120 -18.32 -16.45 3.31
N SER A 121 -17.93 -16.98 4.47
CA SER A 121 -16.68 -16.62 5.15
C SER A 121 -15.45 -16.94 4.28
N VAL A 122 -15.44 -18.11 3.64
CA VAL A 122 -14.38 -18.50 2.69
C VAL A 122 -14.36 -17.57 1.48
N ALA A 123 -15.52 -17.23 0.91
CA ALA A 123 -15.59 -16.30 -0.21
C ALA A 123 -15.03 -14.91 0.14
N ILE A 124 -15.38 -14.38 1.32
CA ILE A 124 -14.85 -13.11 1.85
C ILE A 124 -13.33 -13.20 2.05
N ALA A 125 -12.82 -14.31 2.58
CA ALA A 125 -11.40 -14.52 2.76
C ALA A 125 -10.64 -14.47 1.41
N LEU A 126 -11.17 -15.12 0.37
CA LEU A 126 -10.60 -15.09 -0.98
C LEU A 126 -10.61 -13.69 -1.59
N ILE A 127 -11.69 -12.92 -1.38
CA ILE A 127 -11.76 -11.52 -1.78
C ILE A 127 -10.68 -10.70 -1.07
N GLY A 128 -10.47 -10.93 0.24
CA GLY A 128 -9.39 -10.32 1.00
C GLY A 128 -8.02 -10.58 0.40
N VAL A 129 -7.72 -11.83 0.03
CA VAL A 129 -6.47 -12.20 -0.66
C VAL A 129 -6.35 -11.46 -1.99
N ALA A 130 -7.41 -11.44 -2.80
CA ALA A 130 -7.41 -10.77 -4.09
C ALA A 130 -7.11 -9.27 -3.95
N ILE A 131 -7.65 -8.60 -2.93
CA ILE A 131 -7.38 -7.19 -2.63
C ILE A 131 -5.91 -6.98 -2.25
N TYR A 132 -5.34 -7.81 -1.37
CA TYR A 132 -3.92 -7.71 -1.01
C TYR A 132 -3.02 -7.86 -2.23
N LEU A 133 -3.30 -8.83 -3.10
CA LEU A 133 -2.56 -9.03 -4.35
C LEU A 133 -2.71 -7.84 -5.29
N LEU A 134 -3.94 -7.32 -5.46
CA LEU A 134 -4.24 -6.16 -6.28
C LEU A 134 -3.48 -4.91 -5.80
N VAL A 135 -3.43 -4.67 -4.49
CA VAL A 135 -2.64 -3.59 -3.90
C VAL A 135 -1.15 -3.84 -4.13
N PHE A 136 -0.66 -5.05 -3.89
CA PHE A 136 0.76 -5.38 -4.07
C PHE A 136 1.22 -5.19 -5.53
N PHE A 137 0.47 -5.71 -6.50
CA PHE A 137 0.79 -5.54 -7.93
C PHE A 137 0.67 -4.07 -8.37
N GLY A 138 -0.32 -3.35 -7.86
CA GLY A 138 -0.46 -1.91 -8.11
C GLY A 138 0.74 -1.11 -7.56
N LEU A 139 1.20 -1.42 -6.35
CA LEU A 139 2.42 -0.82 -5.77
C LEU A 139 3.67 -1.25 -6.54
N ARG A 140 3.78 -2.51 -6.97
CA ARG A 140 4.90 -2.97 -7.80
C ARG A 140 4.98 -2.23 -9.13
N ALA A 141 3.83 -1.83 -9.68
CA ALA A 141 3.72 -1.01 -10.88
C ALA A 141 3.79 0.51 -10.60
N ASN A 142 4.21 0.94 -9.40
CA ASN A 142 4.31 2.34 -8.96
C ASN A 142 3.00 3.14 -9.14
N LYS A 143 1.83 2.49 -9.04
CA LYS A 143 0.54 3.16 -9.24
C LYS A 143 0.02 3.75 -7.93
N ASN A 144 -0.24 5.06 -7.92
CA ASN A 144 -0.73 5.76 -6.73
C ASN A 144 -2.12 5.31 -6.25
N TRP A 145 -2.98 4.80 -7.15
CA TRP A 145 -4.32 4.32 -6.77
C TRP A 145 -4.25 3.11 -5.84
N ALA A 146 -3.21 2.27 -5.97
CA ALA A 146 -3.05 1.07 -5.15
C ALA A 146 -2.89 1.41 -3.66
N ARG A 147 -2.22 2.53 -3.39
CA ARG A 147 -2.07 3.07 -2.04
C ARG A 147 -3.41 3.48 -1.45
N ILE A 148 -4.23 4.18 -2.22
CA ILE A 148 -5.55 4.65 -1.77
C ILE A 148 -6.47 3.47 -1.49
N VAL A 149 -6.52 2.49 -2.40
CA VAL A 149 -7.30 1.26 -2.21
C VAL A 149 -6.84 0.52 -0.96
N GLY A 150 -5.53 0.34 -0.78
CA GLY A 150 -4.98 -0.31 0.41
C GLY A 150 -5.31 0.42 1.70
N ILE A 151 -5.31 1.76 1.72
CA ILE A 151 -5.70 2.55 2.89
C ILE A 151 -7.15 2.28 3.27
N VAL A 152 -8.07 2.34 2.30
CA VAL A 152 -9.51 2.11 2.55
C VAL A 152 -9.73 0.72 3.15
N PHE A 153 -9.14 -0.32 2.55
CA PHE A 153 -9.31 -1.68 3.05
C PHE A 153 -8.59 -1.95 4.37
N ALA A 154 -7.42 -1.34 4.61
CA ALA A 154 -6.73 -1.46 5.89
C ALA A 154 -7.54 -0.79 7.03
N MET A 155 -8.16 0.37 6.77
CA MET A 155 -9.04 1.02 7.75
C MET A 155 -10.30 0.19 8.01
N LEU A 156 -10.98 -0.28 6.95
CA LEU A 156 -12.17 -1.12 7.10
C LEU A 156 -11.85 -2.42 7.84
N GLY A 157 -10.76 -3.09 7.46
CA GLY A 157 -10.31 -4.32 8.11
C GLY A 157 -9.96 -4.11 9.59
N ALA A 158 -9.31 -3.00 9.93
CA ALA A 158 -9.02 -2.65 11.33
C ALA A 158 -10.31 -2.42 12.13
N VAL A 159 -11.28 -1.67 11.59
CA VAL A 159 -12.57 -1.42 12.25
C VAL A 159 -13.34 -2.71 12.46
N VAL A 160 -13.44 -3.56 11.43
CA VAL A 160 -14.13 -4.86 11.52
C VAL A 160 -13.45 -5.75 12.56
N SER A 161 -12.11 -5.80 12.57
CA SER A 161 -11.36 -6.64 13.53
C SER A 161 -11.57 -6.17 14.97
N VAL A 162 -11.53 -4.86 15.21
CA VAL A 162 -11.78 -4.27 16.54
C VAL A 162 -13.24 -4.48 16.94
N GLY A 163 -14.20 -4.27 16.02
CA GLY A 163 -15.61 -4.54 16.24
C GLY A 163 -15.88 -5.98 16.63
N GLY A 164 -15.20 -6.93 15.98
CA GLY A 164 -15.24 -8.35 16.34
C GLY A 164 -14.96 -8.59 17.82
N PHE A 165 -13.94 -7.95 18.39
CA PHE A 165 -13.67 -8.07 19.84
C PHE A 165 -14.76 -7.47 20.72
N VAL A 166 -15.36 -6.36 20.31
CA VAL A 166 -16.40 -5.67 21.09
C VAL A 166 -17.70 -6.46 21.11
N PHE A 167 -18.03 -7.16 20.02
CA PHE A 167 -19.31 -7.88 19.86
C PHE A 167 -19.24 -9.38 20.18
N GLY A 168 -18.23 -9.83 20.94
CA GLY A 168 -18.13 -11.23 21.39
C GLY A 168 -17.29 -12.15 20.50
N GLY A 169 -16.32 -11.61 19.79
CA GLY A 169 -15.33 -12.39 19.02
C GLY A 169 -14.41 -13.22 19.92
N ALA A 170 -13.47 -13.92 19.27
CA ALA A 170 -12.57 -14.86 19.93
C ALA A 170 -11.91 -14.27 21.19
N SER A 171 -12.11 -14.95 22.32
CA SER A 171 -11.60 -14.56 23.64
C SER A 171 -10.33 -15.31 24.02
N ASP A 172 -9.90 -16.28 23.21
CA ASP A 172 -8.68 -17.02 23.45
C ASP A 172 -7.45 -16.12 23.24
N ILE A 173 -6.48 -16.26 24.15
CA ILE A 173 -5.31 -15.37 24.21
C ILE A 173 -4.51 -15.41 22.90
N ILE A 174 -4.45 -16.56 22.24
CA ILE A 174 -3.65 -16.74 21.01
C ILE A 174 -4.27 -15.93 19.87
N THR A 175 -5.57 -16.08 19.61
CA THR A 175 -6.28 -15.34 18.56
C THR A 175 -6.26 -13.84 18.83
N VAL A 176 -6.42 -13.43 20.09
CA VAL A 176 -6.30 -12.02 20.49
C VAL A 176 -4.92 -11.46 20.14
N VAL A 177 -3.84 -12.14 20.56
CA VAL A 177 -2.45 -11.68 20.29
C VAL A 177 -2.18 -11.62 18.79
N VAL A 178 -2.56 -12.65 18.02
CA VAL A 178 -2.34 -12.69 16.57
C VAL A 178 -3.12 -11.58 15.86
N THR A 179 -4.36 -11.31 16.27
CA THR A 179 -5.16 -10.24 15.68
C THR A 179 -4.59 -8.87 16.02
N LEU A 180 -4.14 -8.65 17.26
CA LEU A 180 -3.49 -7.39 17.65
C LEU A 180 -2.18 -7.17 16.87
N LEU A 181 -1.40 -8.22 16.64
CA LEU A 181 -0.23 -8.16 15.76
C LEU A 181 -0.63 -7.77 14.33
N TRP A 182 -1.67 -8.42 13.78
CA TRP A 182 -2.18 -8.10 12.44
C TRP A 182 -2.64 -6.64 12.34
N VAL A 183 -3.39 -6.13 13.33
CA VAL A 183 -3.82 -4.73 13.41
C VAL A 183 -2.61 -3.80 13.49
N GLY A 184 -1.63 -4.10 14.35
CA GLY A 184 -0.40 -3.32 14.48
C GLY A 184 0.40 -3.21 13.18
N VAL A 185 0.52 -4.32 12.43
CA VAL A 185 1.15 -4.34 11.11
C VAL A 185 0.38 -3.47 10.12
N ASN A 186 -0.96 -3.52 10.11
CA ASN A 186 -1.77 -2.65 9.25
C ASN A 186 -1.69 -1.17 9.64
N ILE A 187 -1.59 -0.83 10.94
CA ILE A 187 -1.36 0.55 11.39
C ILE A 187 0.00 1.05 10.89
N TYR A 188 1.06 0.25 11.04
CA TYR A 188 2.37 0.62 10.52
C TYR A 188 2.35 0.77 8.99
N TRP A 189 1.65 -0.13 8.29
CA TRP A 189 1.42 -0.03 6.85
C TRP A 189 0.73 1.29 6.48
N LEU A 190 -0.31 1.70 7.23
CA LEU A 190 -1.00 2.98 7.03
C LEU A 190 -0.05 4.17 7.21
N VAL A 191 0.80 4.16 8.24
CA VAL A 191 1.81 5.21 8.45
C VAL A 191 2.74 5.33 7.24
N LEU A 192 3.19 4.20 6.69
CA LEU A 192 4.00 4.20 5.47
C LEU A 192 3.20 4.72 4.25
N ALA A 193 1.94 4.30 4.12
CA ALA A 193 1.06 4.69 3.02
C ALA A 193 0.73 6.19 3.05
N PHE A 194 0.63 6.81 4.22
CA PHE A 194 0.43 8.26 4.35
C PHE A 194 1.72 9.08 4.28
N SER A 195 2.89 8.42 4.21
CA SER A 195 4.15 9.16 4.24
C SER A 195 4.31 10.07 3.01
N PRO A 196 4.74 11.35 3.20
CA PRO A 196 4.94 12.29 2.09
C PRO A 196 5.91 11.78 1.04
N ASP A 197 6.96 11.05 1.48
CA ASP A 197 8.02 10.50 0.62
C ASP A 197 7.45 9.51 -0.39
N VAL A 198 6.57 8.59 0.05
CA VAL A 198 5.87 7.65 -0.83
C VAL A 198 4.97 8.40 -1.81
N GLY A 199 4.29 9.45 -1.35
CA GLY A 199 3.43 10.26 -2.20
C GLY A 199 4.17 11.07 -3.26
N ARG A 200 5.35 11.61 -2.93
CA ARG A 200 6.22 12.31 -3.88
C ARG A 200 6.77 11.36 -4.93
N TYR A 201 7.38 10.25 -4.50
CA TYR A 201 7.92 9.23 -5.39
C TYR A 201 6.87 8.71 -6.40
N LEU A 202 5.66 8.38 -5.96
CA LEU A 202 4.61 7.88 -6.85
C LEU A 202 4.06 8.95 -7.83
N ARG A 203 4.31 10.23 -7.59
CA ARG A 203 3.98 11.32 -8.54
C ARG A 203 5.11 11.52 -9.53
N GLU A 204 6.35 11.48 -9.07
CA GLU A 204 7.56 11.68 -9.90
C GLU A 204 7.79 10.51 -10.86
N VAL A 205 7.48 9.27 -10.46
CA VAL A 205 7.60 8.10 -11.36
C VAL A 205 6.47 8.04 -12.41
N ARG A 206 5.43 8.85 -12.27
CA ARG A 206 4.30 8.90 -13.22
C ARG A 206 4.54 9.87 -14.38
N SER A 207 5.38 10.89 -14.21
CA SER A 207 5.74 11.86 -15.25
C SER A 207 6.74 11.27 -16.22
#